data_AF-A0A5E5ATF0-F1
#
_entry.id   AF-A0A5E5ATF0-F1
#
_cell.length_a   1.000
_cell.length_b   1.000
_cell.length_c   1.000
_cell.angle_alpha   90.00
_cell.angle_beta   90.00
_cell.angle_gamma   90.00
#
_symmetry.space_group_name_H-M   'P 1'
#
loop_
_entity.id
_entity.type
_entity.pdbx_description
1 polymer ?
#
loop_
_entity_poly.entity_id
_entity_poly.type
_entity_poly.pdbx_seq_one_letter_code
_entity_poly.pdbx_strand_id
1 'polypeptide(L)'
;MRNSFGLFLSVIALTIIHPVSASAREDPAHSDDSKNTKNLYAATGVGGNEKVGKTQYPLNVTKVGNNCYYIDPDRNIAARKDAQVDIPNFPCPFSGEDETNGGFNPLNDMFYYLGVVVDMYRSYLDSEFYSKQITGVVVSRREDNDYFDANTSSINVALGDTTEYPLTVLDVIGHEVAHAYTMEHSALVSGGMNEAFSDMSGEAAKYFLYGKSDYLWAANAMRPGALQQNGQPKDAIRYLCDPTRDGYSVDNYKDIDKAANAHYSAGIYNKAFCLLSKSPSWDPKLAFQVFARANAQYWAPNTTMPEGACGVLHAAKDLGRNTPDVRTAFKGVGIDVCSTQDIPRAFTKIVAFGGTPLYAQSTTDWSTNVGFPKTGFPGARFRLMLDSTSAYDTIWRSSDESVATVGQNGMVTLRGPGEATITASVNSVDIQYQISPNKWFFIATPTRSLNWSQQKDFCQSQGAVLPAIENLTSSTGSVPSPKIGALFDEWGDVEPLTVVLTGGEPLVFSSTLQSANQAYAVFKAGNVRLTRSIAEKNFYFACQAK
;
A
#
# COMPACT_ATOMS: atom_id res chain seq x y z
N MET A 1 -45.36 -17.26 59.89
CA MET A 1 -46.24 -16.15 60.31
C MET A 1 -45.42 -14.86 60.34
N ARG A 2 -45.91 -13.84 59.62
CA ARG A 2 -45.78 -12.38 59.79
C ARG A 2 -44.46 -11.74 60.32
N ASN A 3 -43.84 -10.97 59.42
CA ASN A 3 -43.49 -9.54 59.47
C ASN A 3 -43.57 -8.77 60.80
N SER A 4 -42.56 -7.91 61.04
CA SER A 4 -42.63 -6.43 61.16
C SER A 4 -41.20 -5.84 61.31
N PHE A 5 -40.68 -5.08 60.33
CA PHE A 5 -40.56 -3.59 60.26
C PHE A 5 -39.75 -2.95 61.40
N GLY A 6 -38.52 -2.47 61.18
CA GLY A 6 -38.11 -1.10 60.74
C GLY A 6 -37.00 -0.63 61.73
N LEU A 7 -35.96 0.17 61.47
CA LEU A 7 -35.76 1.30 60.55
C LEU A 7 -34.23 1.56 60.39
N PHE A 8 -33.90 2.28 59.32
CA PHE A 8 -32.62 2.83 58.85
C PHE A 8 -31.68 3.49 59.88
N LEU A 9 -30.36 3.33 59.68
CA LEU A 9 -29.44 4.48 59.60
C LEU A 9 -28.18 4.15 58.77
N SER A 10 -27.75 5.17 58.03
CA SER A 10 -26.79 5.18 56.92
C SER A 10 -25.32 5.09 57.36
N VAL A 11 -24.49 4.32 56.63
CA VAL A 11 -23.04 4.55 56.55
C VAL A 11 -22.65 4.62 55.09
N ILE A 12 -22.40 5.85 54.64
CA ILE A 12 -21.88 6.20 53.32
C ILE A 12 -20.40 5.81 53.30
N ALA A 13 -20.04 4.85 52.45
CA ALA A 13 -18.65 4.59 52.08
C ALA A 13 -18.25 5.60 50.99
N LEU A 14 -17.53 6.65 51.41
CA LEU A 14 -16.95 7.65 50.53
C LEU A 14 -15.57 7.13 50.07
N THR A 15 -15.52 6.42 48.93
CA THR A 15 -14.24 6.07 48.31
C THR A 15 -13.76 7.28 47.49
N ILE A 16 -12.79 7.99 48.05
CA ILE A 16 -12.15 9.16 47.44
C ILE A 16 -11.33 8.70 46.23
N ILE A 17 -11.82 9.06 45.04
CA ILE A 17 -11.07 9.00 43.78
C ILE A 17 -9.96 10.04 43.87
N HIS A 18 -8.71 9.57 43.92
CA HIS A 18 -7.53 10.44 43.79
C HIS A 18 -7.33 10.79 42.31
N PRO A 19 -7.25 12.06 41.93
CA PRO A 19 -6.74 12.44 40.62
C PRO A 19 -5.23 12.18 40.61
N VAL A 20 -4.76 11.34 39.69
CA VAL A 20 -3.32 11.24 39.40
C VAL A 20 -2.95 12.49 38.62
N SER A 21 -2.55 13.53 39.36
CA SER A 21 -1.80 14.66 38.82
C SER A 21 -0.39 14.16 38.51
N ALA A 22 -0.05 14.01 37.22
CA ALA A 22 1.33 13.88 36.80
C ALA A 22 2.03 15.24 37.06
N SER A 23 2.66 15.35 38.23
CA SER A 23 3.57 16.42 38.58
C SER A 23 4.77 16.36 37.64
N ALA A 24 4.84 17.29 36.69
CA ALA A 24 6.08 17.61 35.99
C ALA A 24 7.10 18.08 37.03
N ARG A 25 8.09 17.23 37.32
CA ARG A 25 9.28 17.62 38.07
C ARG A 25 10.28 18.10 37.02
N GLU A 26 10.51 19.40 36.98
CA GLU A 26 11.67 19.98 36.32
C GLU A 26 12.91 19.49 37.07
N ASP A 27 13.77 18.74 36.37
CA ASP A 27 15.17 18.56 36.73
C ASP A 27 16.00 18.71 35.44
N PRO A 28 17.22 19.27 35.56
CA PRO A 28 17.81 20.14 34.56
C PRO A 28 18.49 19.41 33.40
N ALA A 29 18.59 20.13 32.29
CA ALA A 29 19.26 19.76 31.05
C ALA A 29 20.55 18.95 31.23
N HIS A 30 20.51 17.68 30.80
CA HIS A 30 21.62 17.00 30.14
C HIS A 30 21.11 15.69 29.53
N SER A 31 20.66 15.74 28.27
CA SER A 31 20.59 14.56 27.42
C SER A 31 21.42 14.82 26.16
N ASP A 32 22.61 14.25 26.19
CA ASP A 32 23.45 13.83 25.08
C ASP A 32 22.80 13.91 23.68
N ASP A 33 23.10 14.98 22.94
CA ASP A 33 22.62 15.29 21.58
C ASP A 33 23.37 14.48 20.49
N SER A 34 24.06 13.39 20.86
CA SER A 34 24.94 12.64 19.96
C SER A 34 24.29 11.43 19.27
N LYS A 35 22.97 11.26 19.34
CA LYS A 35 22.27 10.11 18.71
C LYS A 35 21.21 10.45 17.65
N ASN A 36 20.97 11.72 17.31
CA ASN A 36 20.00 12.05 16.27
C ASN A 36 20.68 12.19 14.89
N THR A 37 21.18 11.09 14.33
CA THR A 37 21.82 11.07 13.00
C THR A 37 20.85 11.33 11.84
N LYS A 38 19.55 11.57 12.12
CA LYS A 38 18.48 11.79 11.13
C LYS A 38 17.89 13.21 11.15
N ASN A 39 18.40 14.12 11.99
CA ASN A 39 17.90 15.50 12.13
C ASN A 39 16.39 15.61 12.42
N LEU A 40 15.79 14.61 13.09
CA LEU A 40 14.37 14.61 13.43
C LEU A 40 14.05 15.68 14.49
N TYR A 41 12.96 16.41 14.34
CA TYR A 41 12.56 17.51 15.20
C TYR A 41 11.05 17.48 15.46
N ALA A 42 10.67 17.69 16.72
CA ALA A 42 9.26 17.81 17.12
C ALA A 42 8.78 19.25 16.92
N ALA A 43 8.02 19.46 15.85
CA ALA A 43 7.30 20.70 15.58
C ALA A 43 5.82 20.55 15.94
N THR A 44 5.08 21.65 15.80
CA THR A 44 3.61 21.62 15.83
C THR A 44 3.06 22.33 14.60
N GLY A 45 1.82 22.03 14.23
CA GLY A 45 1.14 22.76 13.17
C GLY A 45 -0.36 22.80 13.37
N VAL A 46 -1.02 23.74 12.73
CA VAL A 46 -2.49 23.85 12.72
C VAL A 46 -3.05 23.08 11.54
N GLY A 47 -4.23 22.47 11.66
CA GLY A 47 -5.02 21.99 10.52
C GLY A 47 -6.47 21.75 10.91
N GLY A 48 -7.12 20.82 10.22
CA GLY A 48 -8.57 20.64 10.26
C GLY A 48 -9.28 21.55 9.25
N ASN A 49 -10.60 21.64 9.37
CA ASN A 49 -11.43 22.46 8.49
C ASN A 49 -12.60 23.09 9.26
N GLU A 50 -13.36 23.97 8.62
CA GLU A 50 -14.52 24.65 9.20
C GLU A 50 -15.57 23.70 9.83
N LYS A 51 -15.67 22.44 9.35
CA LYS A 51 -16.61 21.46 9.91
C LYS A 51 -16.08 20.81 11.19
N VAL A 52 -14.85 20.33 11.19
CA VAL A 52 -14.26 19.62 12.35
C VAL A 52 -13.63 20.57 13.37
N GLY A 53 -13.42 21.83 12.99
CA GLY A 53 -12.75 22.83 13.80
C GLY A 53 -11.23 22.80 13.64
N LYS A 54 -10.61 23.88 14.10
CA LYS A 54 -9.17 24.07 14.05
C LYS A 54 -8.49 23.18 15.09
N THR A 55 -7.54 22.36 14.66
CA THR A 55 -6.81 21.42 15.51
C THR A 55 -5.32 21.69 15.43
N GLN A 56 -4.59 21.50 16.53
CA GLN A 56 -3.13 21.58 16.56
C GLN A 56 -2.56 20.16 16.63
N TYR A 57 -1.65 19.83 15.70
CA TYR A 57 -1.02 18.52 15.60
C TYR A 57 0.45 18.57 16.05
N PRO A 58 0.97 17.49 16.65
CA PRO A 58 2.41 17.24 16.67
C PRO A 58 2.88 16.86 15.25
N LEU A 59 3.97 17.47 14.80
CA LEU A 59 4.60 17.16 13.50
C LEU A 59 6.04 16.70 13.73
N ASN A 60 6.35 15.46 13.35
CA ASN A 60 7.71 14.92 13.37
C ASN A 60 8.39 15.23 12.03
N VAL A 61 9.26 16.23 12.02
CA VAL A 61 9.80 16.84 10.80
C VAL A 61 11.33 16.77 10.78
N THR A 62 11.94 16.98 9.61
CA THR A 62 13.40 17.07 9.50
C THR A 62 13.83 18.53 9.61
N LYS A 63 14.73 18.86 10.53
CA LYS A 63 15.22 20.23 10.73
C LYS A 63 16.56 20.45 10.05
N VAL A 64 16.66 21.52 9.25
CA VAL A 64 17.93 22.01 8.67
C VAL A 64 18.06 23.50 8.96
N GLY A 65 19.04 23.87 9.77
CA GLY A 65 19.15 25.24 10.29
C GLY A 65 17.92 25.63 11.12
N ASN A 66 17.25 26.71 10.73
CA ASN A 66 16.01 27.18 11.37
C ASN A 66 14.72 26.68 10.68
N ASN A 67 14.85 25.90 9.60
CA ASN A 67 13.72 25.46 8.80
C ASN A 67 13.40 23.98 9.07
N CYS A 68 12.11 23.69 9.09
CA CYS A 68 11.53 22.37 9.29
C CYS A 68 10.90 21.91 7.97
N TYR A 69 11.31 20.75 7.47
CA TYR A 69 10.83 20.15 6.22
C TYR A 69 9.83 19.03 6.56
N TYR A 70 8.78 18.90 5.74
CA TYR A 70 7.77 17.83 5.85
C TYR A 70 8.36 16.47 5.42
N ILE A 71 9.33 15.99 6.19
CA ILE A 71 10.05 14.73 6.00
C ILE A 71 10.17 14.08 7.38
N ASP A 72 9.64 12.87 7.50
CA ASP A 72 9.82 12.01 8.67
C ASP A 72 10.63 10.77 8.25
N PRO A 73 11.95 10.76 8.51
CA PRO A 73 12.84 9.65 8.16
C PRO A 73 12.68 8.42 9.07
N ASP A 74 11.89 8.49 10.14
CA ASP A 74 11.57 7.33 10.99
C ASP A 74 10.31 6.62 10.51
N ARG A 75 9.32 7.37 10.02
CA ARG A 75 8.14 6.82 9.34
C ARG A 75 8.34 6.60 7.84
N ASN A 76 9.46 7.08 7.30
CA ASN A 76 9.76 7.07 5.87
C ASN A 76 8.62 7.72 5.05
N ILE A 77 8.20 8.93 5.46
CA ILE A 77 7.15 9.70 4.78
C ILE A 77 7.61 11.13 4.46
N ALA A 78 6.98 11.72 3.46
CA ALA A 78 7.13 13.12 3.11
C ALA A 78 5.77 13.72 2.71
N ALA A 79 5.67 15.06 2.66
CA ALA A 79 4.51 15.73 2.06
C ALA A 79 4.91 16.97 1.27
N ARG A 80 4.22 17.22 0.15
CA ARG A 80 4.41 18.41 -0.69
C ARG A 80 3.09 18.88 -1.31
N LYS A 81 3.12 20.08 -1.89
CA LYS A 81 2.04 20.57 -2.75
C LYS A 81 2.37 20.23 -4.20
N ASP A 82 1.35 19.91 -4.98
CA ASP A 82 1.49 19.54 -6.40
C ASP A 82 2.24 20.59 -7.24
N ALA A 83 1.99 21.88 -7.01
CA ALA A 83 2.71 22.97 -7.69
C ALA A 83 4.22 23.04 -7.35
N GLN A 84 4.73 22.21 -6.46
CA GLN A 84 6.11 22.24 -5.98
C GLN A 84 6.84 20.93 -6.30
N VAL A 85 7.99 21.06 -6.97
CA VAL A 85 8.88 19.93 -7.24
C VAL A 85 9.60 19.49 -5.96
N ASP A 86 10.02 20.47 -5.13
CA ASP A 86 10.73 20.26 -3.88
C ASP A 86 9.79 20.16 -2.67
N ILE A 87 10.26 19.50 -1.61
CA ILE A 87 9.52 19.40 -0.34
C ILE A 87 9.49 20.77 0.36
N PRO A 88 8.31 21.32 0.68
CA PRO A 88 8.19 22.60 1.38
C PRO A 88 8.82 22.57 2.77
N ASN A 89 9.11 23.76 3.29
CA ASN A 89 9.57 23.96 4.65
C ASN A 89 8.87 25.15 5.30
N PHE A 90 8.93 25.21 6.63
CA PHE A 90 8.44 26.31 7.45
C PHE A 90 9.46 26.65 8.55
N PRO A 91 9.47 27.90 9.07
CA PRO A 91 10.28 28.24 10.23
C PRO A 91 9.88 27.39 11.45
N CYS A 92 10.82 26.65 12.02
CA CYS A 92 10.57 25.90 13.25
C CYS A 92 10.24 26.87 14.41
N PRO A 93 9.43 26.46 15.42
CA PRO A 93 8.87 25.13 15.65
C PRO A 93 7.41 24.97 15.19
N PHE A 94 6.85 25.94 14.46
CA PHE A 94 5.41 26.01 14.24
C PHE A 94 5.05 26.25 12.76
N SER A 95 4.27 25.31 12.20
CA SER A 95 3.64 25.46 10.90
C SER A 95 2.26 26.11 11.05
N GLY A 96 2.15 27.36 10.63
CA GLY A 96 0.93 28.16 10.75
C GLY A 96 -0.19 27.77 9.78
N GLU A 97 -1.15 28.67 9.62
CA GLU A 97 -2.28 28.49 8.70
C GLU A 97 -1.88 28.73 7.25
N ASP A 98 -2.51 27.96 6.36
CA ASP A 98 -2.36 28.01 4.91
C ASP A 98 -3.72 27.66 4.31
N GLU A 99 -4.68 28.54 4.59
CA GLU A 99 -6.10 28.26 4.43
C GLU A 99 -6.45 28.02 2.96
N THR A 100 -7.13 26.92 2.68
CA THR A 100 -7.59 26.58 1.33
C THR A 100 -8.93 25.88 1.41
N ASN A 101 -9.91 26.40 0.68
CA ASN A 101 -11.27 25.84 0.59
C ASN A 101 -11.90 25.50 1.97
N GLY A 102 -11.65 26.33 2.98
CA GLY A 102 -12.16 26.12 4.35
C GLY A 102 -11.39 25.09 5.19
N GLY A 103 -10.30 24.51 4.66
CA GLY A 103 -9.27 23.80 5.46
C GLY A 103 -8.24 24.78 6.01
N PHE A 104 -7.80 24.62 7.26
CA PHE A 104 -6.89 25.57 7.91
C PHE A 104 -5.43 25.41 7.47
N ASN A 105 -4.98 24.18 7.23
CA ASN A 105 -3.71 23.89 6.53
C ASN A 105 -3.73 22.41 6.06
N PRO A 106 -4.18 22.13 4.83
CA PRO A 106 -4.29 20.77 4.29
C PRO A 106 -2.96 20.00 4.24
N LEU A 107 -1.82 20.71 4.13
CA LEU A 107 -0.51 20.07 4.08
C LEU A 107 -0.08 19.53 5.46
N ASN A 108 -0.38 20.28 6.54
CA ASN A 108 -0.21 19.78 7.91
C ASN A 108 -1.11 18.57 8.17
N ASP A 109 -2.37 18.61 7.73
CA ASP A 109 -3.30 17.48 7.84
C ASP A 109 -2.75 16.24 7.11
N MET A 110 -2.33 16.40 5.84
CA MET A 110 -1.74 15.33 5.04
C MET A 110 -0.54 14.68 5.74
N PHE A 111 0.43 15.48 6.16
CA PHE A 111 1.65 14.97 6.76
C PHE A 111 1.40 14.28 8.10
N TYR A 112 0.54 14.86 8.95
CA TYR A 112 0.18 14.28 10.24
C TYR A 112 -0.55 12.94 10.06
N TYR A 113 -1.61 12.90 9.25
CA TYR A 113 -2.42 11.70 9.08
C TYR A 113 -1.67 10.58 8.35
N LEU A 114 -0.75 10.89 7.41
CA LEU A 114 0.17 9.88 6.88
C LEU A 114 0.97 9.20 7.99
N GLY A 115 1.49 9.99 8.94
CA GLY A 115 2.20 9.46 10.09
C GLY A 115 1.34 8.53 10.96
N VAL A 116 0.09 8.94 11.23
CA VAL A 116 -0.88 8.14 11.97
C VAL A 116 -1.17 6.81 11.27
N VAL A 117 -1.38 6.82 9.96
CA VAL A 117 -1.67 5.61 9.19
C VAL A 117 -0.46 4.67 9.17
N VAL A 118 0.75 5.19 8.97
CA VAL A 118 1.98 4.37 9.05
C VAL A 118 2.13 3.72 10.42
N ASP A 119 1.88 4.47 11.49
CA ASP A 119 1.93 3.94 12.87
C ASP A 119 0.84 2.88 13.11
N MET A 120 -0.37 3.05 12.53
CA MET A 120 -1.42 2.02 12.56
C MET A 120 -0.95 0.73 11.91
N TYR A 121 -0.43 0.77 10.67
CA TYR A 121 0.03 -0.43 9.97
C TYR A 121 1.15 -1.14 10.72
N ARG A 122 2.13 -0.39 11.26
CA ARG A 122 3.19 -0.93 12.11
C ARG A 122 2.63 -1.59 13.38
N SER A 123 1.71 -0.92 14.07
CA SER A 123 1.09 -1.41 15.31
C SER A 123 0.18 -2.62 15.10
N TYR A 124 -0.58 -2.65 14.01
CA TYR A 124 -1.59 -3.67 13.78
C TYR A 124 -1.02 -4.91 13.09
N LEU A 125 -0.02 -4.76 12.22
CA LEU A 125 0.46 -5.84 11.36
C LEU A 125 1.90 -6.30 11.64
N ASP A 126 2.63 -5.61 12.53
CA ASP A 126 4.02 -5.92 12.88
C ASP A 126 4.94 -6.03 11.65
N SER A 127 4.73 -5.15 10.67
CA SER A 127 5.46 -5.16 9.40
C SER A 127 5.69 -3.76 8.87
N GLU A 128 6.87 -3.50 8.30
CA GLU A 128 7.01 -2.44 7.31
C GLU A 128 6.21 -2.83 6.08
N PHE A 129 5.09 -2.13 5.88
CA PHE A 129 4.10 -2.52 4.90
C PHE A 129 4.40 -2.00 3.48
N TYR A 130 5.32 -1.04 3.37
CA TYR A 130 5.73 -0.43 2.11
C TYR A 130 7.23 -0.14 2.13
N SER A 131 7.93 -0.53 1.06
CA SER A 131 9.39 -0.51 1.01
C SER A 131 9.99 0.84 0.60
N LYS A 132 9.17 1.73 0.02
CA LYS A 132 9.57 3.06 -0.46
C LYS A 132 9.06 4.15 0.49
N GLN A 133 9.60 5.36 0.35
CA GLN A 133 9.05 6.53 1.02
C GLN A 133 7.66 6.83 0.44
N ILE A 134 6.65 7.01 1.30
CA ILE A 134 5.32 7.46 0.85
C ILE A 134 5.30 8.99 0.89
N THR A 135 5.01 9.62 -0.25
CA THR A 135 4.90 11.09 -0.35
C THR A 135 3.45 11.52 -0.51
N GLY A 136 2.90 12.23 0.47
CA GLY A 136 1.61 12.90 0.33
C GLY A 136 1.71 14.11 -0.59
N VAL A 137 0.83 14.22 -1.57
CA VAL A 137 0.74 15.35 -2.49
C VAL A 137 -0.65 15.96 -2.38
N VAL A 138 -0.70 17.22 -1.95
CA VAL A 138 -1.95 17.98 -1.96
C VAL A 138 -2.12 18.62 -3.34
N VAL A 139 -3.10 18.15 -4.10
CA VAL A 139 -3.31 18.53 -5.51
C VAL A 139 -4.36 19.62 -5.68
N SER A 140 -4.09 20.53 -6.62
CA SER A 140 -5.05 21.55 -7.02
C SER A 140 -6.09 20.94 -7.96
N ARG A 141 -7.32 21.46 -7.93
CA ARG A 141 -8.53 20.86 -8.52
C ARG A 141 -8.54 20.67 -10.06
N ARG A 142 -7.43 20.83 -10.79
CA ARG A 142 -7.36 20.64 -12.25
C ARG A 142 -6.99 19.23 -12.68
N GLU A 143 -6.65 18.36 -11.74
CA GLU A 143 -6.34 16.95 -11.97
C GLU A 143 -7.39 16.14 -11.21
N ASP A 144 -8.37 15.60 -11.94
CA ASP A 144 -9.51 14.89 -11.36
C ASP A 144 -9.05 13.63 -10.61
N ASN A 145 -9.43 13.55 -9.33
CA ASN A 145 -9.44 12.41 -8.39
C ASN A 145 -8.31 12.33 -7.34
N ASP A 146 -8.69 11.86 -6.15
CA ASP A 146 -7.76 11.30 -5.17
C ASP A 146 -7.26 9.96 -5.70
N TYR A 147 -5.96 9.72 -5.66
CA TYR A 147 -5.40 8.44 -6.08
C TYR A 147 -3.99 8.22 -5.54
N PHE A 148 -3.67 6.95 -5.34
CA PHE A 148 -2.30 6.48 -5.19
C PHE A 148 -1.61 6.34 -6.55
N ASP A 149 -0.51 7.07 -6.74
CA ASP A 149 0.42 6.89 -7.86
C ASP A 149 1.57 5.98 -7.46
N ALA A 150 1.49 4.74 -7.93
CA ALA A 150 2.53 3.73 -7.74
C ALA A 150 3.91 4.14 -8.25
N ASN A 151 3.96 4.93 -9.34
CA ASN A 151 5.22 5.29 -10.02
C ASN A 151 6.01 6.32 -9.22
N THR A 152 5.30 7.21 -8.53
CA THR A 152 5.93 8.24 -7.69
C THR A 152 5.89 7.87 -6.21
N SER A 153 5.29 6.71 -5.87
CA SER A 153 4.97 6.33 -4.49
C SER A 153 4.26 7.47 -3.74
N SER A 154 3.35 8.14 -4.46
CA SER A 154 2.67 9.32 -3.96
C SER A 154 1.20 9.09 -3.77
N ILE A 155 0.63 9.78 -2.79
CA ILE A 155 -0.78 9.80 -2.51
C ILE A 155 -1.27 11.20 -2.85
N ASN A 156 -2.06 11.31 -3.91
CA ASN A 156 -2.60 12.57 -4.40
C ASN A 156 -3.97 12.76 -3.78
N VAL A 157 -4.15 13.88 -3.06
CA VAL A 157 -5.42 14.19 -2.40
C VAL A 157 -5.85 15.61 -2.74
N ALA A 158 -7.08 15.74 -3.20
CA ALA A 158 -7.64 16.96 -3.73
C ALA A 158 -8.04 17.94 -2.62
N LEU A 159 -7.95 19.23 -2.97
CA LEU A 159 -8.37 20.35 -2.13
C LEU A 159 -9.90 20.52 -2.02
N GLY A 160 -10.69 19.59 -2.56
CA GLY A 160 -12.15 19.59 -2.51
C GLY A 160 -12.82 20.63 -3.42
N ASP A 161 -14.14 20.77 -3.22
CA ASP A 161 -15.00 21.57 -4.06
C ASP A 161 -16.09 22.37 -3.31
N THR A 162 -17.19 22.71 -3.97
CA THR A 162 -18.33 23.39 -3.34
C THR A 162 -19.15 22.50 -2.41
N THR A 163 -18.96 21.18 -2.49
CA THR A 163 -19.60 20.15 -1.68
C THR A 163 -18.65 19.53 -0.65
N GLU A 164 -17.35 19.62 -0.88
CA GLU A 164 -16.29 19.01 -0.08
C GLU A 164 -15.24 20.04 0.34
N TYR A 165 -14.82 20.00 1.61
CA TYR A 165 -13.57 20.57 2.10
C TYR A 165 -12.37 19.80 1.49
N PRO A 166 -11.11 20.26 1.71
CA PRO A 166 -9.95 19.44 1.36
C PRO A 166 -10.08 18.01 1.87
N LEU A 167 -9.84 17.04 0.99
CA LEU A 167 -9.97 15.62 1.29
C LEU A 167 -8.77 15.09 2.09
N THR A 168 -7.90 15.97 2.59
CA THR A 168 -6.81 15.67 3.52
C THR A 168 -7.37 15.33 4.91
N VAL A 169 -8.23 14.30 4.97
CA VAL A 169 -8.83 13.75 6.18
C VAL A 169 -8.33 12.31 6.38
N LEU A 170 -8.32 11.86 7.64
CA LEU A 170 -7.64 10.62 8.05
C LEU A 170 -8.04 9.38 7.25
N ASP A 171 -9.33 9.22 6.94
CA ASP A 171 -9.85 8.03 6.27
C ASP A 171 -9.64 8.02 4.75
N VAL A 172 -9.58 9.19 4.12
CA VAL A 172 -9.11 9.31 2.72
C VAL A 172 -7.63 8.97 2.65
N ILE A 173 -6.80 9.54 3.54
CA ILE A 173 -5.37 9.23 3.57
C ILE A 173 -5.13 7.75 3.90
N GLY A 174 -5.89 7.20 4.85
CA GLY A 174 -5.87 5.77 5.17
C GLY A 174 -6.28 4.87 4.00
N HIS A 175 -7.21 5.32 3.17
CA HIS A 175 -7.65 4.65 1.95
C HIS A 175 -6.54 4.64 0.90
N GLU A 176 -5.92 5.77 0.59
CA GLU A 176 -4.88 5.84 -0.43
C GLU A 176 -3.61 5.06 -0.04
N VAL A 177 -3.23 5.07 1.24
CA VAL A 177 -2.12 4.22 1.73
C VAL A 177 -2.42 2.72 1.55
N ALA A 178 -3.68 2.32 1.63
CA ALA A 178 -4.07 0.91 1.50
C ALA A 178 -3.99 0.40 0.05
N HIS A 179 -4.06 1.28 -0.95
CA HIS A 179 -3.75 0.90 -2.32
C HIS A 179 -2.27 0.51 -2.47
N ALA A 180 -1.36 1.26 -1.83
CA ALA A 180 0.06 0.90 -1.76
C ALA A 180 0.26 -0.45 -1.06
N TYR A 181 -0.45 -0.68 0.06
CA TYR A 181 -0.46 -1.98 0.73
C TYR A 181 -0.90 -3.10 -0.21
N THR A 182 -2.06 -2.92 -0.85
CA THR A 182 -2.65 -3.93 -1.74
C THR A 182 -1.72 -4.25 -2.90
N MET A 183 -1.06 -3.24 -3.48
CA MET A 183 -0.10 -3.40 -4.56
C MET A 183 1.12 -4.27 -4.17
N GLU A 184 1.71 -4.03 -3.00
CA GLU A 184 2.85 -4.81 -2.49
C GLU A 184 2.44 -6.21 -1.96
N HIS A 185 1.15 -6.48 -1.90
CA HIS A 185 0.59 -7.69 -1.31
C HIS A 185 -0.22 -8.51 -2.30
N SER A 186 -1.54 -8.43 -2.30
CA SER A 186 -2.35 -9.26 -3.19
C SER A 186 -2.25 -8.84 -4.65
N ALA A 187 -1.83 -7.59 -4.91
CA ALA A 187 -1.93 -6.92 -6.21
C ALA A 187 -3.32 -7.07 -6.85
N LEU A 188 -4.38 -7.10 -6.03
CA LEU A 188 -5.78 -7.11 -6.48
C LEU A 188 -5.96 -6.07 -7.59
N VAL A 189 -6.49 -6.48 -8.74
CA VAL A 189 -6.81 -5.53 -9.82
C VAL A 189 -7.81 -4.50 -9.28
N SER A 190 -7.76 -3.26 -9.77
CA SER A 190 -8.70 -2.20 -9.39
C SER A 190 -10.15 -2.69 -9.58
N GLY A 191 -10.84 -2.87 -8.45
CA GLY A 191 -12.11 -3.59 -8.33
C GLY A 191 -12.67 -3.48 -6.92
N GLY A 192 -13.93 -3.87 -6.72
CA GLY A 192 -14.65 -3.59 -5.47
C GLY A 192 -13.97 -4.09 -4.19
N MET A 193 -13.24 -5.21 -4.22
CA MET A 193 -12.48 -5.67 -3.04
C MET A 193 -11.27 -4.78 -2.71
N ASN A 194 -10.59 -4.24 -3.73
CA ASN A 194 -9.46 -3.33 -3.55
C ASN A 194 -9.95 -2.02 -2.90
N GLU A 195 -10.99 -1.41 -3.48
CA GLU A 195 -11.66 -0.22 -2.93
C GLU A 195 -12.19 -0.43 -1.50
N ALA A 196 -12.85 -1.57 -1.25
CA ALA A 196 -13.37 -1.85 0.08
C ALA A 196 -12.25 -2.04 1.10
N PHE A 197 -11.15 -2.72 0.75
CA PHE A 197 -10.00 -2.83 1.65
C PHE A 197 -9.41 -1.45 2.00
N SER A 198 -9.38 -0.54 1.03
CA SER A 198 -8.96 0.84 1.26
C SER A 198 -9.93 1.61 2.19
N ASP A 199 -11.24 1.47 2.02
CA ASP A 199 -12.23 2.03 2.95
C ASP A 199 -12.09 1.47 4.37
N MET A 200 -11.83 0.16 4.51
CA MET A 200 -11.59 -0.49 5.80
C MET A 200 -10.36 0.08 6.49
N SER A 201 -9.29 0.37 5.75
CA SER A 201 -8.07 1.01 6.27
C SER A 201 -8.37 2.40 6.82
N GLY A 202 -9.19 3.19 6.14
CA GLY A 202 -9.65 4.49 6.62
C GLY A 202 -10.41 4.40 7.96
N GLU A 203 -11.33 3.45 8.09
CA GLU A 203 -12.06 3.22 9.35
C GLU A 203 -11.18 2.65 10.47
N ALA A 204 -10.25 1.75 10.13
CA ALA A 204 -9.25 1.25 11.07
C ALA A 204 -8.36 2.39 11.59
N ALA A 205 -8.03 3.37 10.73
CA ALA A 205 -7.24 4.54 11.10
C ALA A 205 -8.01 5.48 12.04
N LYS A 206 -9.31 5.72 11.79
CA LYS A 206 -10.17 6.43 12.75
C LYS A 206 -10.20 5.72 14.10
N TYR A 207 -10.36 4.40 14.11
CA TYR A 207 -10.36 3.62 15.35
C TYR A 207 -9.02 3.70 16.08
N PHE A 208 -7.90 3.65 15.34
CA PHE A 208 -6.56 3.77 15.89
C PHE A 208 -6.33 5.13 16.57
N LEU A 209 -6.74 6.23 15.94
CA LEU A 209 -6.52 7.57 16.47
C LEU A 209 -7.55 7.98 17.55
N TYR A 210 -8.82 7.65 17.35
CA TYR A 210 -9.93 8.17 18.16
C TYR A 210 -10.55 7.13 19.10
N GLY A 211 -10.13 5.87 19.04
CA GLY A 211 -10.74 4.75 19.78
C GLY A 211 -12.15 4.39 19.32
N LYS A 212 -12.63 4.97 18.21
CA LYS A 212 -13.95 4.74 17.61
C LYS A 212 -13.91 4.99 16.09
N SER A 213 -14.81 4.35 15.38
CA SER A 213 -15.06 4.54 13.95
C SER A 213 -16.55 4.83 13.75
N ASP A 214 -16.87 5.74 12.84
CA ASP A 214 -18.24 6.11 12.48
C ASP A 214 -18.78 5.34 11.27
N TYR A 215 -17.90 4.63 10.53
CA TYR A 215 -18.23 3.89 9.32
C TYR A 215 -18.76 4.77 8.18
N LEU A 216 -18.38 6.05 8.22
CA LEU A 216 -18.76 7.10 7.27
C LEU A 216 -17.52 7.62 6.55
N TRP A 217 -17.23 7.08 5.38
CA TRP A 217 -16.01 7.41 4.66
C TRP A 217 -16.04 8.84 4.10
N ALA A 218 -14.97 9.59 4.35
CA ALA A 218 -14.77 11.01 4.05
C ALA A 218 -15.78 11.95 4.72
N ALA A 219 -16.44 11.54 5.82
CA ALA A 219 -17.43 12.37 6.51
C ALA A 219 -16.86 13.73 6.93
N ASN A 220 -15.61 13.78 7.40
CA ASN A 220 -14.98 15.03 7.84
C ASN A 220 -14.68 16.01 6.70
N ALA A 221 -14.71 15.56 5.44
CA ALA A 221 -14.57 16.41 4.27
C ALA A 221 -15.91 16.96 3.77
N MET A 222 -17.05 16.39 4.15
CA MET A 222 -18.35 16.82 3.59
C MET A 222 -18.86 18.15 4.16
N ARG A 223 -19.17 19.13 3.30
CA ARG A 223 -19.75 20.42 3.73
C ARG A 223 -21.16 20.25 4.31
N PRO A 224 -21.52 20.98 5.38
CA PRO A 224 -22.90 21.00 5.87
C PRO A 224 -23.88 21.40 4.77
N GLY A 225 -24.98 20.65 4.65
CA GLY A 225 -26.01 20.90 3.64
C GLY A 225 -25.69 20.38 2.24
N ALA A 226 -24.55 19.71 2.02
CA ALA A 226 -24.31 18.97 0.79
C ALA A 226 -25.41 17.93 0.56
N LEU A 227 -25.88 17.81 -0.68
CA LEU A 227 -26.93 16.88 -1.08
C LEU A 227 -26.38 15.89 -2.11
N GLN A 228 -26.86 14.66 -2.03
CA GLN A 228 -26.69 13.65 -3.06
C GLN A 228 -27.57 13.99 -4.27
N GLN A 229 -27.36 13.34 -5.42
CA GLN A 229 -28.21 13.57 -6.61
C GLN A 229 -29.68 13.22 -6.37
N ASN A 230 -29.96 12.29 -5.45
CA ASN A 230 -31.31 11.92 -5.03
C ASN A 230 -31.96 12.91 -4.03
N GLY A 231 -31.27 14.00 -3.67
CA GLY A 231 -31.75 15.02 -2.73
C GLY A 231 -31.59 14.69 -1.25
N GLN A 232 -31.03 13.53 -0.89
CA GLN A 232 -30.71 13.18 0.49
C GLN A 232 -29.45 13.93 0.97
N PRO A 233 -29.29 14.16 2.29
CA PRO A 233 -28.03 14.67 2.83
C PRO A 233 -26.83 13.80 2.43
N LYS A 234 -25.75 14.44 1.98
CA LYS A 234 -24.44 13.82 1.71
C LYS A 234 -23.51 14.12 2.89
N ASP A 235 -23.75 13.46 4.03
CA ASP A 235 -22.94 13.60 5.25
C ASP A 235 -21.63 12.78 5.20
N ALA A 236 -21.52 11.85 4.25
CA ALA A 236 -20.32 11.10 3.87
C ALA A 236 -20.31 10.83 2.36
N ILE A 237 -19.16 10.45 1.79
CA ILE A 237 -19.08 10.00 0.38
C ILE A 237 -19.56 8.54 0.27
N ARG A 238 -19.16 7.66 1.20
CA ARG A 238 -19.63 6.26 1.27
C ARG A 238 -20.02 5.89 2.69
N TYR A 239 -20.93 4.92 2.82
CA TYR A 239 -21.51 4.48 4.10
C TYR A 239 -21.25 2.98 4.29
N LEU A 240 -20.24 2.59 5.07
CA LEU A 240 -19.80 1.20 5.06
C LEU A 240 -20.88 0.24 5.59
N CYS A 241 -21.65 0.66 6.60
CA CYS A 241 -22.70 -0.18 7.19
C CYS A 241 -24.02 -0.19 6.40
N ASP A 242 -24.24 0.82 5.55
CA ASP A 242 -25.44 0.94 4.70
C ASP A 242 -25.04 1.52 3.33
N PRO A 243 -24.33 0.74 2.49
CA PRO A 243 -23.76 1.25 1.24
C PRO A 243 -24.79 1.92 0.33
N THR A 244 -26.01 1.38 0.25
CA THR A 244 -27.08 1.89 -0.63
C THR A 244 -27.52 3.33 -0.32
N ARG A 245 -27.14 3.86 0.85
CA ARG A 245 -27.47 5.22 1.28
C ARG A 245 -26.84 6.30 0.40
N ASP A 246 -25.76 6.01 -0.33
CA ASP A 246 -25.18 6.95 -1.30
C ASP A 246 -25.95 6.99 -2.64
N GLY A 247 -26.94 6.11 -2.83
CA GLY A 247 -27.75 6.01 -4.03
C GLY A 247 -27.13 5.24 -5.20
N TYR A 248 -25.91 4.72 -5.09
CA TYR A 248 -25.18 4.06 -6.17
C TYR A 248 -24.56 2.71 -5.77
N SER A 249 -24.05 2.60 -4.55
CA SER A 249 -23.36 1.40 -4.06
C SER A 249 -24.33 0.26 -3.82
N VAL A 250 -23.84 -0.97 -4.04
CA VAL A 250 -24.58 -2.20 -3.77
C VAL A 250 -24.10 -2.81 -2.46
N ASP A 251 -25.01 -3.43 -1.71
CA ASP A 251 -24.73 -3.96 -0.38
C ASP A 251 -24.85 -5.49 -0.28
N ASN A 252 -25.11 -6.15 -1.41
CA ASN A 252 -25.29 -7.59 -1.51
C ASN A 252 -24.70 -8.14 -2.81
N TYR A 253 -24.05 -9.31 -2.72
CA TYR A 253 -23.36 -9.92 -3.85
C TYR A 253 -24.27 -10.27 -5.03
N LYS A 254 -25.55 -10.58 -4.77
CA LYS A 254 -26.54 -10.82 -5.84
C LYS A 254 -26.74 -9.60 -6.76
N ASP A 255 -26.38 -8.41 -6.29
CA ASP A 255 -26.57 -7.14 -6.97
C ASP A 255 -25.25 -6.62 -7.58
N ILE A 256 -24.16 -7.40 -7.58
CA ILE A 256 -22.84 -6.97 -8.08
C ILE A 256 -22.89 -6.46 -9.52
N ASP A 257 -23.70 -7.08 -10.40
CA ASP A 257 -23.86 -6.68 -11.80
C ASP A 257 -24.55 -5.32 -11.97
N LYS A 258 -25.15 -4.77 -10.90
CA LYS A 258 -25.75 -3.42 -10.90
C LYS A 258 -24.74 -2.33 -10.55
N ALA A 259 -23.59 -2.69 -9.99
CA ALA A 259 -22.56 -1.72 -9.62
C ALA A 259 -21.85 -1.21 -10.88
N ALA A 260 -21.97 0.09 -11.15
CA ALA A 260 -21.39 0.70 -12.34
C ALA A 260 -19.84 0.75 -12.32
N ASN A 261 -19.21 0.67 -11.14
CA ASN A 261 -17.76 0.71 -10.98
C ASN A 261 -17.28 0.05 -9.67
N ALA A 262 -15.96 0.06 -9.46
CA ALA A 262 -15.30 -0.49 -8.28
C ALA A 262 -15.77 0.17 -6.97
N HIS A 263 -15.88 1.50 -6.90
CA HIS A 263 -16.32 2.22 -5.70
C HIS A 263 -17.73 1.78 -5.26
N TYR A 264 -18.63 1.50 -6.20
CA TYR A 264 -19.99 1.06 -5.90
C TYR A 264 -20.08 -0.42 -5.52
N SER A 265 -19.26 -1.28 -6.13
CA SER A 265 -19.18 -2.70 -5.77
C SER A 265 -18.45 -2.93 -4.44
N ALA A 266 -17.64 -1.95 -3.98
CA ALA A 266 -16.99 -1.97 -2.66
C ALA A 266 -17.99 -2.11 -1.50
N GLY A 267 -19.22 -1.62 -1.68
CA GLY A 267 -20.28 -1.70 -0.68
C GLY A 267 -20.51 -3.10 -0.09
N ILE A 268 -20.33 -4.16 -0.89
CA ILE A 268 -20.49 -5.56 -0.44
C ILE A 268 -19.46 -5.88 0.67
N TYR A 269 -18.20 -5.58 0.44
CA TYR A 269 -17.12 -5.86 1.40
C TYR A 269 -17.08 -4.84 2.53
N ASN A 270 -17.42 -3.59 2.26
CA ASN A 270 -17.62 -2.55 3.26
C ASN A 270 -18.65 -2.96 4.31
N LYS A 271 -19.79 -3.48 3.87
CA LYS A 271 -20.85 -3.97 4.77
C LYS A 271 -20.42 -5.22 5.51
N ALA A 272 -19.72 -6.16 4.86
CA ALA A 272 -19.16 -7.33 5.54
C ALA A 272 -18.18 -6.92 6.66
N PHE A 273 -17.31 -5.95 6.41
CA PHE A 273 -16.39 -5.41 7.42
C PHE A 273 -17.13 -4.72 8.57
N CYS A 274 -18.14 -3.89 8.28
CA CYS A 274 -18.95 -3.27 9.34
C CYS A 274 -19.66 -4.32 10.21
N LEU A 275 -20.24 -5.36 9.60
CA LEU A 275 -20.90 -6.45 10.33
C LEU A 275 -19.90 -7.22 11.21
N LEU A 276 -18.72 -7.53 10.68
CA LEU A 276 -17.68 -8.24 11.42
C LEU A 276 -17.15 -7.41 12.59
N SER A 277 -16.73 -6.17 12.34
CA SER A 277 -16.16 -5.26 13.35
C SER A 277 -17.13 -4.89 14.48
N LYS A 278 -18.44 -5.00 14.26
CA LYS A 278 -19.48 -4.79 15.29
C LYS A 278 -19.95 -6.07 15.98
N SER A 279 -19.39 -7.23 15.63
CA SER A 279 -19.74 -8.50 16.28
C SER A 279 -19.16 -8.56 17.71
N PRO A 280 -19.77 -9.31 18.66
CA PRO A 280 -19.48 -9.18 20.10
C PRO A 280 -18.02 -9.36 20.55
N SER A 281 -17.21 -10.14 19.81
CA SER A 281 -15.78 -10.36 20.11
C SER A 281 -14.84 -9.63 19.15
N TRP A 282 -15.34 -8.61 18.45
CA TRP A 282 -14.64 -7.90 17.40
C TRP A 282 -14.66 -6.40 17.64
N ASP A 283 -13.70 -5.74 17.02
CA ASP A 283 -13.60 -4.29 16.88
C ASP A 283 -13.00 -3.98 15.48
N PRO A 284 -12.94 -2.71 15.06
CA PRO A 284 -12.35 -2.34 13.77
C PRO A 284 -10.89 -2.79 13.60
N LYS A 285 -10.09 -2.82 14.68
CA LYS A 285 -8.70 -3.29 14.64
C LYS A 285 -8.65 -4.78 14.29
N LEU A 286 -9.41 -5.61 15.00
CA LEU A 286 -9.41 -7.06 14.81
C LEU A 286 -9.95 -7.44 13.43
N ALA A 287 -11.03 -6.79 12.99
CA ALA A 287 -11.55 -6.99 11.64
C ALA A 287 -10.50 -6.61 10.60
N PHE A 288 -9.87 -5.43 10.73
CA PHE A 288 -8.86 -4.97 9.78
C PHE A 288 -7.65 -5.90 9.73
N GLN A 289 -7.15 -6.39 10.86
CA GLN A 289 -6.05 -7.36 10.90
C GLN A 289 -6.36 -8.63 10.09
N VAL A 290 -7.59 -9.12 10.15
CA VAL A 290 -8.02 -10.29 9.37
C VAL A 290 -8.07 -9.98 7.88
N PHE A 291 -8.68 -8.86 7.47
CA PHE A 291 -8.74 -8.46 6.06
C PHE A 291 -7.35 -8.14 5.49
N ALA A 292 -6.48 -7.49 6.26
CA ALA A 292 -5.10 -7.19 5.87
C ALA A 292 -4.28 -8.47 5.71
N ARG A 293 -4.45 -9.43 6.62
CA ARG A 293 -3.82 -10.75 6.48
C ARG A 293 -4.36 -11.51 5.26
N ALA A 294 -5.67 -11.43 4.99
CA ALA A 294 -6.27 -11.97 3.77
C ALA A 294 -5.63 -11.36 2.50
N ASN A 295 -5.51 -10.04 2.45
CA ASN A 295 -4.83 -9.32 1.38
C ASN A 295 -3.35 -9.76 1.24
N ALA A 296 -2.64 -9.89 2.35
CA ALA A 296 -1.23 -10.26 2.36
C ALA A 296 -0.93 -11.71 1.97
N GLN A 297 -1.83 -12.65 2.25
CA GLN A 297 -1.49 -14.08 2.25
C GLN A 297 -2.44 -14.96 1.43
N TYR A 298 -3.61 -14.44 1.04
CA TYR A 298 -4.70 -15.25 0.50
C TYR A 298 -5.22 -14.73 -0.82
N TRP A 299 -5.34 -13.42 -0.92
CA TRP A 299 -5.81 -12.78 -2.13
C TRP A 299 -4.69 -12.70 -3.15
N ALA A 300 -5.10 -12.72 -4.40
CA ALA A 300 -4.26 -12.59 -5.56
C ALA A 300 -4.93 -11.62 -6.55
N PRO A 301 -4.23 -11.22 -7.63
CA PRO A 301 -4.75 -10.15 -8.48
C PRO A 301 -6.18 -10.32 -8.99
N ASN A 302 -6.57 -11.54 -9.37
CA ASN A 302 -7.88 -11.88 -9.93
C ASN A 302 -8.82 -12.60 -8.95
N THR A 303 -8.56 -12.54 -7.63
CA THR A 303 -9.44 -13.16 -6.61
C THR A 303 -10.86 -12.59 -6.71
N THR A 304 -11.84 -13.49 -6.81
CA THR A 304 -13.26 -13.13 -6.82
C THR A 304 -13.78 -12.84 -5.40
N MET A 305 -14.94 -12.16 -5.29
CA MET A 305 -15.53 -11.87 -3.97
C MET A 305 -15.82 -13.12 -3.11
N PRO A 306 -16.31 -14.26 -3.63
CA PRO A 306 -16.46 -15.47 -2.82
C PRO A 306 -15.12 -16.08 -2.37
N GLU A 307 -14.12 -16.14 -3.26
CA GLU A 307 -12.76 -16.61 -2.92
C GLU A 307 -12.09 -15.68 -1.90
N GLY A 308 -12.32 -14.37 -2.02
CA GLY A 308 -11.84 -13.38 -1.07
C GLY A 308 -12.37 -13.61 0.33
N ALA A 309 -13.64 -13.99 0.45
CA ALA A 309 -14.31 -14.24 1.73
C ALA A 309 -13.75 -15.51 2.39
N CYS A 310 -13.38 -16.51 1.58
CA CYS A 310 -12.59 -17.65 2.05
C CYS A 310 -11.25 -17.20 2.64
N GLY A 311 -10.52 -16.33 1.92
CA GLY A 311 -9.26 -15.77 2.42
C GLY A 311 -9.41 -15.11 3.79
N VAL A 312 -10.48 -14.34 3.99
CA VAL A 312 -10.78 -13.68 5.27
C VAL A 312 -11.11 -14.69 6.38
N LEU A 313 -11.89 -15.73 6.08
CA LEU A 313 -12.21 -16.78 7.05
C LEU A 313 -10.96 -17.49 7.56
N HIS A 314 -10.07 -17.84 6.64
CA HIS A 314 -8.84 -18.51 7.00
C HIS A 314 -7.87 -17.55 7.72
N ALA A 315 -7.78 -16.29 7.29
CA ALA A 315 -7.00 -15.28 8.00
C ALA A 315 -7.49 -15.11 9.45
N ALA A 316 -8.80 -15.22 9.68
CA ALA A 316 -9.36 -15.21 11.03
C ALA A 316 -8.93 -16.46 11.81
N LYS A 317 -8.95 -17.64 11.19
CA LYS A 317 -8.47 -18.88 11.80
C LYS A 317 -7.00 -18.76 12.24
N ASP A 318 -6.13 -18.24 11.39
CA ASP A 318 -4.70 -18.06 11.68
C ASP A 318 -4.45 -17.14 12.86
N LEU A 319 -5.24 -16.07 12.95
CA LEU A 319 -5.15 -15.08 14.01
C LEU A 319 -5.89 -15.54 15.28
N GLY A 320 -6.36 -16.79 15.33
CA GLY A 320 -7.10 -17.34 16.45
C GLY A 320 -8.44 -16.66 16.71
N ARG A 321 -9.06 -16.09 15.67
CA ARG A 321 -10.32 -15.34 15.74
C ARG A 321 -11.54 -16.23 15.45
N ASN A 322 -12.71 -15.73 15.84
CA ASN A 322 -13.98 -16.44 15.74
C ASN A 322 -14.42 -16.57 14.25
N THR A 323 -14.19 -17.73 13.65
CA THR A 323 -14.56 -17.98 12.24
C THR A 323 -16.08 -18.03 12.00
N PRO A 324 -16.95 -18.49 12.92
CA PRO A 324 -18.41 -18.30 12.79
C PRO A 324 -18.88 -16.85 12.58
N ASP A 325 -18.25 -15.88 13.24
CA ASP A 325 -18.63 -14.45 13.07
C ASP A 325 -18.29 -13.96 11.66
N VAL A 326 -17.14 -14.38 11.11
CA VAL A 326 -16.77 -14.09 9.71
C VAL A 326 -17.81 -14.66 8.74
N ARG A 327 -18.24 -15.92 8.94
CA ARG A 327 -19.31 -16.53 8.12
C ARG A 327 -20.61 -15.73 8.23
N THR A 328 -20.97 -15.29 9.44
CA THR A 328 -22.19 -14.51 9.68
C THR A 328 -22.14 -13.17 8.96
N ALA A 329 -21.01 -12.46 9.02
CA ALA A 329 -20.81 -11.18 8.35
C ALA A 329 -20.93 -11.31 6.82
N PHE A 330 -20.26 -12.28 6.20
CA PHE A 330 -20.34 -12.49 4.75
C PHE A 330 -21.70 -13.00 4.29
N LYS A 331 -22.37 -13.83 5.08
CA LYS A 331 -23.75 -14.23 4.83
C LYS A 331 -24.69 -13.02 4.83
N GLY A 332 -24.43 -12.02 5.68
CA GLY A 332 -25.16 -10.74 5.72
C GLY A 332 -25.09 -9.93 4.42
N VAL A 333 -24.11 -10.21 3.55
CA VAL A 333 -23.95 -9.59 2.23
C VAL A 333 -24.14 -10.57 1.07
N GLY A 334 -24.73 -11.75 1.34
CA GLY A 334 -25.08 -12.72 0.30
C GLY A 334 -23.91 -13.55 -0.23
N ILE A 335 -22.81 -13.67 0.52
CA ILE A 335 -21.67 -14.53 0.17
C ILE A 335 -21.63 -15.73 1.11
N ASP A 336 -21.79 -16.92 0.54
CA ASP A 336 -21.55 -18.17 1.26
C ASP A 336 -20.05 -18.47 1.28
N VAL A 337 -19.47 -18.40 2.47
CA VAL A 337 -18.04 -18.67 2.67
C VAL A 337 -17.76 -20.18 2.59
N CYS A 338 -16.69 -20.59 1.92
CA CYS A 338 -16.29 -21.99 1.75
C CYS A 338 -16.21 -22.79 3.06
N SER A 339 -16.29 -24.11 2.91
CA SER A 339 -15.97 -25.11 3.94
C SER A 339 -14.52 -24.96 4.45
N THR A 340 -14.28 -25.17 5.76
CA THR A 340 -12.90 -25.25 6.31
C THR A 340 -12.22 -26.61 6.01
N GLN A 341 -12.90 -27.52 5.32
CA GLN A 341 -12.35 -28.77 4.80
C GLN A 341 -12.36 -28.71 3.27
N ASP A 342 -11.18 -28.52 2.65
CA ASP A 342 -10.62 -29.36 1.56
C ASP A 342 -9.49 -28.67 0.78
N ILE A 343 -8.43 -29.47 0.49
CA ILE A 343 -7.15 -29.15 -0.17
C ILE A 343 -7.16 -29.64 -1.63
N PRO A 344 -6.56 -28.90 -2.58
CA PRO A 344 -5.50 -29.46 -3.45
C PRO A 344 -4.09 -28.86 -3.21
N ARG A 345 -3.04 -29.66 -3.51
CA ARG A 345 -1.62 -29.41 -3.21
C ARG A 345 -0.81 -29.13 -4.49
N ALA A 346 -0.64 -27.86 -4.86
CA ALA A 346 0.31 -27.39 -5.85
C ALA A 346 0.61 -25.89 -5.65
N PHE A 347 1.73 -25.38 -6.17
CA PHE A 347 1.87 -23.94 -6.39
C PHE A 347 0.89 -23.51 -7.49
N THR A 348 0.13 -22.45 -7.26
CA THR A 348 -0.90 -21.97 -8.21
C THR A 348 -0.69 -20.56 -8.68
N LYS A 349 0.27 -19.84 -8.09
CA LYS A 349 0.54 -18.49 -8.55
C LYS A 349 1.91 -18.01 -8.16
N ILE A 350 2.49 -17.23 -9.06
CA ILE A 350 3.65 -16.40 -8.81
C ILE A 350 3.23 -14.96 -9.01
N VAL A 351 3.45 -14.12 -8.00
CA VAL A 351 3.24 -12.67 -8.08
C VAL A 351 4.59 -11.99 -7.93
N ALA A 352 5.12 -11.36 -8.97
CA ALA A 352 6.39 -10.64 -8.90
C ALA A 352 6.19 -9.21 -8.36
N PHE A 353 7.13 -8.76 -7.53
CA PHE A 353 7.19 -7.44 -6.87
C PHE A 353 8.60 -6.84 -7.07
N GLY A 354 8.64 -5.56 -7.45
CA GLY A 354 9.88 -4.87 -7.83
C GLY A 354 9.68 -3.73 -8.83
N GLY A 355 8.41 -3.40 -9.11
CA GLY A 355 7.93 -2.43 -10.11
C GLY A 355 6.40 -2.35 -10.10
N THR A 356 5.81 -1.53 -10.98
CA THR A 356 4.35 -1.56 -11.24
C THR A 356 3.98 -2.95 -11.78
N PRO A 357 3.11 -3.72 -11.12
CA PRO A 357 2.92 -5.13 -11.44
C PRO A 357 2.24 -5.31 -12.80
N LEU A 358 3.02 -5.63 -13.83
CA LEU A 358 2.48 -6.07 -15.13
C LEU A 358 2.17 -7.57 -15.17
N TYR A 359 2.58 -8.34 -14.15
CA TYR A 359 2.57 -9.79 -14.28
C TYR A 359 2.08 -10.56 -13.05
N ALA A 360 0.81 -10.95 -13.12
CA ALA A 360 0.29 -12.13 -12.46
C ALA A 360 0.31 -13.29 -13.48
N GLN A 361 1.28 -14.21 -13.42
CA GLN A 361 1.10 -15.48 -14.14
C GLN A 361 0.01 -16.28 -13.45
N SER A 362 -1.17 -16.29 -14.05
CA SER A 362 -2.01 -17.47 -14.03
C SER A 362 -1.63 -18.29 -15.25
N THR A 363 -0.63 -19.19 -15.14
CA THR A 363 -0.52 -20.26 -16.13
C THR A 363 -1.68 -21.24 -15.89
N THR A 364 -2.04 -22.06 -16.87
CA THR A 364 -3.08 -23.09 -16.71
C THR A 364 -2.48 -24.50 -16.61
N ASP A 365 -1.14 -24.60 -16.62
CA ASP A 365 -0.40 -25.86 -16.58
C ASP A 365 0.61 -25.84 -15.42
N TRP A 366 0.28 -26.56 -14.35
CA TRP A 366 0.86 -26.42 -13.01
C TRP A 366 1.67 -27.64 -12.55
N SER A 367 2.27 -28.37 -13.50
CA SER A 367 3.10 -29.56 -13.19
C SER A 367 4.60 -29.34 -13.37
N THR A 368 5.06 -28.17 -13.82
CA THR A 368 6.48 -27.94 -14.08
C THR A 368 6.90 -26.56 -13.59
N ASN A 369 8.08 -26.50 -12.97
CA ASN A 369 8.82 -25.26 -12.78
C ASN A 369 8.76 -24.44 -14.07
N VAL A 370 8.03 -23.32 -14.08
CA VAL A 370 7.86 -22.47 -15.28
C VAL A 370 9.19 -21.82 -15.71
N GLY A 371 10.23 -21.95 -14.90
CA GLY A 371 11.57 -21.47 -15.17
C GLY A 371 11.79 -20.03 -14.70
N PHE A 372 10.77 -19.37 -14.14
CA PHE A 372 10.88 -18.05 -13.53
C PHE A 372 11.48 -18.13 -12.11
N PRO A 373 12.27 -17.16 -11.67
CA PRO A 373 12.90 -16.12 -12.48
C PRO A 373 14.19 -16.62 -13.13
N LYS A 374 14.52 -16.11 -14.33
CA LYS A 374 15.85 -16.23 -14.96
C LYS A 374 16.66 -14.95 -14.84
N THR A 375 16.02 -13.82 -14.56
CA THR A 375 16.65 -12.53 -14.30
C THR A 375 16.48 -12.13 -12.84
N GLY A 376 17.33 -11.26 -12.32
CA GLY A 376 17.20 -10.75 -10.95
C GLY A 376 18.02 -9.50 -10.72
N PHE A 377 17.70 -8.79 -9.66
CA PHE A 377 18.42 -7.61 -9.20
C PHE A 377 18.34 -7.53 -7.67
N PRO A 378 19.24 -6.77 -7.00
CA PRO A 378 19.20 -6.63 -5.55
C PRO A 378 17.83 -6.18 -5.06
N GLY A 379 17.19 -7.00 -4.22
CA GLY A 379 15.88 -6.69 -3.65
C GLY A 379 14.67 -7.08 -4.50
N ALA A 380 14.85 -7.68 -5.68
CA ALA A 380 13.73 -8.23 -6.45
C ALA A 380 12.95 -9.26 -5.62
N ARG A 381 11.61 -9.20 -5.59
CA ARG A 381 10.78 -10.07 -4.72
C ARG A 381 9.66 -10.71 -5.52
N PHE A 382 9.22 -11.90 -5.17
CA PHE A 382 8.00 -12.48 -5.74
C PHE A 382 7.34 -13.38 -4.71
N ARG A 383 6.01 -13.47 -4.70
CA ARG A 383 5.28 -14.38 -3.82
C ARG A 383 4.92 -15.65 -4.55
N LEU A 384 5.26 -16.77 -3.93
CA LEU A 384 4.73 -18.08 -4.28
C LEU A 384 3.43 -18.31 -3.51
N MET A 385 2.34 -18.57 -4.22
CA MET A 385 1.03 -18.88 -3.66
C MET A 385 0.73 -20.37 -3.89
N LEU A 386 0.11 -21.01 -2.90
CA LEU A 386 -0.34 -22.41 -2.97
C LEU A 386 -1.84 -22.49 -3.29
N ASP A 387 -2.27 -23.53 -4.02
CA ASP A 387 -3.71 -23.82 -4.30
C ASP A 387 -4.51 -24.12 -3.03
N SER A 388 -3.81 -24.42 -1.93
CA SER A 388 -4.49 -24.91 -0.76
C SER A 388 -5.12 -23.76 0.00
N THR A 389 -6.39 -23.93 0.32
CA THR A 389 -7.14 -23.34 1.44
C THR A 389 -6.50 -23.60 2.83
N SER A 390 -5.25 -24.08 2.87
CA SER A 390 -4.47 -24.40 4.06
C SER A 390 -3.00 -24.01 3.91
N ALA A 391 -2.72 -22.74 3.56
CA ALA A 391 -1.35 -22.22 3.58
C ALA A 391 -0.78 -22.05 5.01
N TYR A 392 -1.46 -22.54 6.06
CA TYR A 392 -1.30 -22.05 7.44
C TYR A 392 -0.46 -22.93 8.37
N ASP A 393 -0.14 -24.15 7.94
CA ASP A 393 0.97 -24.94 8.50
C ASP A 393 2.17 -24.95 7.55
N THR A 394 2.21 -24.01 6.60
CA THR A 394 3.29 -23.95 5.60
C THR A 394 4.56 -23.41 6.23
N ILE A 395 5.54 -24.28 6.43
CA ILE A 395 6.89 -23.83 6.76
C ILE A 395 7.62 -23.54 5.46
N TRP A 396 7.95 -22.27 5.24
CA TRP A 396 8.73 -21.83 4.10
C TRP A 396 10.22 -21.85 4.43
N ARG A 397 11.02 -22.38 3.50
CA ARG A 397 12.49 -22.33 3.58
C ARG A 397 13.12 -22.20 2.20
N SER A 398 14.31 -21.62 2.15
CA SER A 398 15.17 -21.63 0.97
C SER A 398 16.31 -22.64 1.18
N SER A 399 16.71 -23.33 0.12
CA SER A 399 17.92 -24.16 0.15
C SER A 399 19.21 -23.34 0.17
N ASP A 400 19.16 -22.07 -0.28
CA ASP A 400 20.31 -21.17 -0.31
C ASP A 400 19.84 -19.71 -0.14
N GLU A 401 20.02 -19.17 1.08
CA GLU A 401 19.66 -17.80 1.42
C GLU A 401 20.59 -16.75 0.82
N SER A 402 21.76 -17.15 0.29
CA SER A 402 22.64 -16.24 -0.47
C SER A 402 22.11 -15.95 -1.87
N VAL A 403 21.28 -16.86 -2.41
CA VAL A 403 20.56 -16.69 -3.68
C VAL A 403 19.18 -16.06 -3.43
N ALA A 404 18.39 -16.61 -2.50
CA ALA A 404 17.08 -16.07 -2.16
C ALA A 404 16.62 -16.43 -0.75
N THR A 405 16.01 -15.48 -0.05
CA THR A 405 15.30 -15.71 1.23
C THR A 405 13.80 -15.84 0.98
N VAL A 406 13.06 -16.55 1.83
CA VAL A 406 11.60 -16.63 1.75
C VAL A 406 10.96 -16.34 3.11
N GLY A 407 10.00 -15.42 3.14
CA GLY A 407 9.18 -15.16 4.31
C GLY A 407 8.10 -16.23 4.50
N GLN A 408 7.56 -16.37 5.72
CA GLN A 408 6.50 -17.36 6.00
C GLN A 408 5.17 -17.05 5.29
N ASN A 409 5.06 -15.90 4.63
CA ASN A 409 3.96 -15.54 3.72
C ASN A 409 4.23 -15.93 2.25
N GLY A 410 5.25 -16.76 1.99
CA GLY A 410 5.65 -17.16 0.64
C GLY A 410 6.36 -16.07 -0.19
N MET A 411 6.65 -14.90 0.39
CA MET A 411 7.38 -13.83 -0.28
C MET A 411 8.87 -14.19 -0.37
N VAL A 412 9.33 -14.48 -1.58
CA VAL A 412 10.72 -14.72 -1.93
C VAL A 412 11.40 -13.38 -2.23
N THR A 413 12.61 -13.17 -1.73
CA THR A 413 13.46 -12.01 -2.03
C THR A 413 14.80 -12.50 -2.55
N LEU A 414 15.14 -12.11 -3.78
CA LEU A 414 16.41 -12.43 -4.41
C LEU A 414 17.55 -11.64 -3.75
N ARG A 415 18.65 -12.34 -3.49
CA ARG A 415 19.87 -11.82 -2.86
C ARG A 415 21.06 -11.85 -3.82
N GLY A 416 21.09 -12.79 -4.76
CA GLY A 416 22.16 -12.92 -5.74
C GLY A 416 21.84 -13.92 -6.86
N PRO A 417 22.73 -14.02 -7.85
CA PRO A 417 22.64 -15.06 -8.89
C PRO A 417 22.92 -16.44 -8.32
N GLY A 418 22.38 -17.48 -8.96
CA GLY A 418 22.58 -18.88 -8.58
C GLY A 418 21.28 -19.67 -8.62
N GLU A 419 21.29 -20.86 -8.04
CA GLU A 419 20.10 -21.70 -7.94
C GLU A 419 19.69 -21.89 -6.50
N ALA A 420 18.40 -21.79 -6.23
CA ALA A 420 17.82 -22.12 -4.93
C ALA A 420 16.50 -22.87 -5.12
N THR A 421 16.17 -23.71 -4.16
CA THR A 421 14.87 -24.38 -4.07
C THR A 421 14.11 -23.77 -2.91
N ILE A 422 13.00 -23.11 -3.22
CA ILE A 422 12.04 -22.64 -2.22
C ILE A 422 11.11 -23.80 -1.90
N THR A 423 11.05 -24.19 -0.63
CA THR A 423 10.19 -25.28 -0.17
C THR A 423 9.10 -24.73 0.73
N ALA A 424 7.87 -25.12 0.43
CA ALA A 424 6.69 -24.94 1.26
C ALA A 424 6.28 -26.31 1.85
N SER A 425 6.41 -26.47 3.16
CA SER A 425 6.01 -27.72 3.85
C SER A 425 4.63 -27.58 4.46
N VAL A 426 3.61 -28.24 3.90
CA VAL A 426 2.22 -28.23 4.40
C VAL A 426 1.85 -29.61 4.90
N ASN A 427 1.46 -29.74 6.18
CA ASN A 427 1.05 -31.03 6.76
C ASN A 427 2.06 -32.17 6.48
N SER A 428 3.36 -31.88 6.64
CA SER A 428 4.48 -32.80 6.36
C SER A 428 4.65 -33.20 4.88
N VAL A 429 4.05 -32.47 3.94
CA VAL A 429 4.30 -32.61 2.50
C VAL A 429 5.05 -31.40 1.98
N ASP A 430 6.17 -31.65 1.32
CA ASP A 430 7.01 -30.61 0.74
C ASP A 430 6.60 -30.34 -0.71
N ILE A 431 6.35 -29.07 -0.99
CA ILE A 431 6.13 -28.55 -2.33
C ILE A 431 7.34 -27.66 -2.66
N GLN A 432 8.03 -27.97 -3.75
CA GLN A 432 9.31 -27.34 -4.09
C GLN A 432 9.21 -26.51 -5.38
N TYR A 433 9.79 -25.31 -5.35
CA TYR A 433 9.90 -24.41 -6.48
C TYR A 433 11.37 -24.03 -6.68
N GLN A 434 11.97 -24.43 -7.81
CA GLN A 434 13.37 -24.13 -8.09
C GLN A 434 13.49 -22.82 -8.87
N ILE A 435 14.35 -21.93 -8.40
CA ILE A 435 14.70 -20.66 -9.04
C ILE A 435 16.13 -20.67 -9.55
N SER A 436 16.40 -19.90 -10.61
CA SER A 436 17.71 -19.86 -11.27
C SER A 436 17.96 -18.48 -11.93
N PRO A 437 18.00 -17.37 -11.15
CA PRO A 437 18.22 -16.00 -11.66
C PRO A 437 19.68 -15.77 -12.11
N ASN A 438 20.09 -16.44 -13.18
CA ASN A 438 21.48 -16.41 -13.67
C ASN A 438 21.83 -15.12 -14.45
N LYS A 439 20.84 -14.33 -14.87
CA LYS A 439 21.07 -13.00 -15.44
C LYS A 439 20.86 -11.94 -14.35
N TRP A 440 21.94 -11.53 -13.71
CA TRP A 440 21.88 -10.56 -12.62
C TRP A 440 22.12 -9.14 -13.09
N PHE A 441 21.28 -8.21 -12.66
CA PHE A 441 21.33 -6.80 -13.03
C PHE A 441 21.50 -5.92 -11.79
N PHE A 442 22.15 -4.77 -11.97
CA PHE A 442 22.10 -3.68 -11.02
C PHE A 442 21.92 -2.36 -11.77
N ILE A 443 21.40 -1.37 -11.05
CA ILE A 443 21.07 -0.08 -11.64
C ILE A 443 22.23 0.88 -11.39
N ALA A 444 22.77 1.42 -12.48
CA ALA A 444 23.82 2.41 -12.44
C ALA A 444 23.23 3.79 -12.13
N THR A 445 23.72 4.44 -11.08
CA THR A 445 23.34 5.80 -10.66
C THR A 445 24.55 6.73 -10.72
N PRO A 446 25.08 7.06 -11.92
CA PRO A 446 26.18 7.99 -12.05
C PRO A 446 25.81 9.39 -11.55
N THR A 447 26.80 10.14 -11.04
CA THR A 447 26.62 11.53 -10.59
C THR A 447 26.33 12.52 -11.72
N ARG A 448 26.38 12.07 -12.98
CA ARG A 448 26.04 12.86 -14.17
C ARG A 448 25.49 11.94 -15.25
N SER A 449 24.70 12.53 -16.14
CA SER A 449 24.19 11.84 -17.32
C SER A 449 25.33 11.31 -18.22
N LEU A 450 25.26 10.06 -18.66
CA LEU A 450 26.27 9.38 -19.48
C LEU A 450 25.73 9.03 -20.88
N ASN A 451 26.55 9.18 -21.92
CA ASN A 451 26.24 8.66 -23.26
C ASN A 451 26.52 7.14 -23.33
N TRP A 452 26.13 6.49 -24.42
CA TRP A 452 26.27 5.03 -24.56
C TRP A 452 27.70 4.50 -24.31
N SER A 453 28.73 5.13 -24.87
CA SER A 453 30.12 4.69 -24.67
C SER A 453 30.50 4.80 -23.20
N GLN A 454 30.12 5.90 -22.54
CA GLN A 454 30.36 6.13 -21.13
C GLN A 454 29.58 5.16 -20.23
N GLN A 455 28.36 4.78 -20.61
CA GLN A 455 27.57 3.77 -19.91
C GLN A 455 28.23 2.39 -20.00
N LYS A 456 28.73 2.01 -21.18
CA LYS A 456 29.50 0.78 -21.37
C LYS A 456 30.75 0.77 -20.50
N ASP A 457 31.54 1.84 -20.54
CA ASP A 457 32.76 1.98 -19.73
C ASP A 457 32.43 1.93 -18.23
N PHE A 458 31.32 2.56 -17.82
CA PHE A 458 30.82 2.49 -16.45
C PHE A 458 30.51 1.04 -16.06
N CYS A 459 29.68 0.31 -16.81
CA CYS A 459 29.38 -1.09 -16.47
C CYS A 459 30.66 -1.93 -16.41
N GLN A 460 31.59 -1.74 -17.36
CA GLN A 460 32.88 -2.44 -17.36
C GLN A 460 33.74 -2.13 -16.13
N SER A 461 33.76 -0.87 -15.68
CA SER A 461 34.45 -0.47 -14.45
C SER A 461 33.90 -1.16 -13.20
N GLN A 462 32.63 -1.56 -13.23
CA GLN A 462 31.94 -2.28 -12.16
C GLN A 462 32.00 -3.81 -12.35
N GLY A 463 32.84 -4.31 -13.27
CA GLY A 463 32.96 -5.74 -13.58
C GLY A 463 31.80 -6.32 -14.38
N ALA A 464 30.92 -5.47 -14.89
CA ALA A 464 29.69 -5.82 -15.59
C ALA A 464 29.76 -5.49 -17.09
N VAL A 465 28.65 -5.72 -17.80
CA VAL A 465 28.46 -5.32 -19.19
C VAL A 465 27.17 -4.55 -19.35
N LEU A 466 27.12 -3.69 -20.36
CA LEU A 466 25.85 -3.14 -20.80
C LEU A 466 25.03 -4.30 -21.41
N PRO A 467 23.79 -4.56 -20.95
CA PRO A 467 23.01 -5.70 -21.40
C PRO A 467 22.62 -5.61 -22.87
N ALA A 468 22.45 -6.77 -23.49
CA ALA A 468 21.84 -6.87 -24.81
C ALA A 468 20.31 -6.68 -24.70
N ILE A 469 19.67 -6.17 -25.75
CA ILE A 469 18.23 -5.86 -25.73
C ILE A 469 17.38 -7.09 -25.40
N GLU A 470 17.77 -8.26 -25.89
CA GLU A 470 17.09 -9.53 -25.64
C GLU A 470 17.15 -10.00 -24.18
N ASN A 471 18.06 -9.42 -23.37
CA ASN A 471 18.12 -9.64 -21.93
C ASN A 471 17.26 -8.62 -21.16
N LEU A 472 16.79 -7.56 -21.82
CA LEU A 472 15.92 -6.54 -21.25
C LEU A 472 14.45 -6.78 -21.62
N THR A 473 14.14 -7.04 -22.90
CA THR A 473 12.79 -7.33 -23.37
C THR A 473 12.78 -8.17 -24.64
N SER A 474 11.70 -8.91 -24.85
CA SER A 474 11.43 -9.69 -26.06
C SER A 474 10.57 -8.96 -27.10
N SER A 475 9.98 -7.82 -26.74
CA SER A 475 9.06 -7.09 -27.61
C SER A 475 9.69 -5.84 -28.22
N THR A 476 9.58 -5.69 -29.55
CA THR A 476 9.86 -4.43 -30.27
C THR A 476 8.56 -3.74 -30.70
N GLY A 477 7.43 -4.06 -30.06
CA GLY A 477 6.07 -3.69 -30.46
C GLY A 477 5.08 -3.60 -29.30
N SER A 478 3.84 -3.18 -29.59
CA SER A 478 2.89 -2.55 -28.65
C SER A 478 2.34 -3.38 -27.48
N VAL A 479 2.72 -4.64 -27.28
CA VAL A 479 2.34 -5.42 -26.08
C VAL A 479 3.49 -6.37 -25.75
N PRO A 480 4.07 -6.33 -24.54
CA PRO A 480 5.01 -7.34 -24.07
C PRO A 480 4.36 -8.73 -24.18
N SER A 481 4.96 -9.63 -24.95
CA SER A 481 4.66 -11.05 -24.81
C SER A 481 5.50 -11.56 -23.64
N PRO A 482 4.93 -12.22 -22.63
CA PRO A 482 5.70 -12.63 -21.48
C PRO A 482 6.75 -13.65 -21.88
N LYS A 483 8.02 -13.26 -21.76
CA LYS A 483 9.17 -14.13 -22.01
C LYS A 483 10.05 -14.19 -20.77
N ILE A 484 10.09 -15.36 -20.17
CA ILE A 484 11.05 -15.70 -19.12
C ILE A 484 12.48 -15.59 -19.71
N GLY A 485 13.37 -14.92 -18.98
CA GLY A 485 14.75 -14.65 -19.40
C GLY A 485 15.06 -13.21 -19.83
N ALA A 486 14.09 -12.29 -19.77
CA ALA A 486 14.29 -10.87 -20.04
C ALA A 486 13.77 -10.02 -18.85
N LEU A 487 14.56 -9.01 -18.44
CA LEU A 487 14.34 -8.28 -17.19
C LEU A 487 12.95 -7.63 -17.10
N PHE A 488 12.57 -6.81 -18.08
CA PHE A 488 11.29 -6.09 -18.04
C PHE A 488 10.10 -7.00 -18.33
N ASP A 489 10.32 -8.07 -19.10
CA ASP A 489 9.26 -9.05 -19.36
C ASP A 489 8.95 -9.91 -18.13
N GLU A 490 9.93 -10.13 -17.24
CA GLU A 490 9.77 -10.87 -15.98
C GLU A 490 9.24 -10.01 -14.84
N TRP A 491 9.70 -8.76 -14.73
CA TRP A 491 9.49 -7.92 -13.54
C TRP A 491 8.65 -6.66 -13.78
N GLY A 492 8.30 -6.35 -15.04
CA GLY A 492 7.64 -5.09 -15.39
C GLY A 492 8.58 -3.89 -15.30
N ASP A 493 8.03 -2.74 -14.91
CA ASP A 493 8.77 -1.48 -14.76
C ASP A 493 9.66 -1.51 -13.51
N VAL A 494 10.92 -1.95 -13.67
CA VAL A 494 11.88 -2.06 -12.55
C VAL A 494 12.42 -0.68 -12.18
N GLU A 495 12.07 -0.14 -11.03
CA GLU A 495 12.68 1.11 -10.57
C GLU A 495 14.16 0.94 -10.15
N PRO A 496 15.02 1.97 -10.31
CA PRO A 496 14.75 3.29 -10.89
C PRO A 496 14.92 3.36 -12.41
N LEU A 497 14.73 2.26 -13.16
CA LEU A 497 14.83 2.26 -14.63
C LEU A 497 13.63 2.89 -15.34
N THR A 498 12.65 3.47 -14.65
CA THR A 498 11.53 4.17 -15.29
C THR A 498 11.73 5.68 -15.14
N VAL A 499 11.98 6.38 -16.24
CA VAL A 499 11.98 7.86 -16.28
C VAL A 499 10.71 8.27 -17.00
N VAL A 500 9.74 8.87 -16.31
CA VAL A 500 8.58 9.48 -16.96
C VAL A 500 8.94 10.93 -17.30
N LEU A 501 8.98 11.28 -18.59
CA LEU A 501 9.02 12.69 -18.98
C LEU A 501 7.65 13.31 -18.68
N THR A 502 7.63 14.57 -18.22
CA THR A 502 6.41 15.37 -18.01
C THR A 502 5.46 15.20 -19.20
N GLY A 503 4.38 14.44 -19.02
CA GLY A 503 3.53 13.95 -20.10
C GLY A 503 2.93 12.55 -19.93
N GLY A 504 3.26 11.81 -18.87
CA GLY A 504 2.46 10.68 -18.38
C GLY A 504 2.67 9.32 -19.05
N GLU A 505 3.72 9.12 -19.86
CA GLU A 505 4.00 7.82 -20.50
C GLU A 505 5.34 7.22 -20.01
N PRO A 506 5.36 5.93 -19.59
CA PRO A 506 6.57 5.28 -19.10
C PRO A 506 7.59 5.04 -20.23
N LEU A 507 8.82 5.47 -19.99
CA LEU A 507 9.96 5.17 -20.86
C LEU A 507 10.57 3.82 -20.45
N VAL A 508 10.49 2.81 -21.32
CA VAL A 508 11.30 1.58 -21.22
C VAL A 508 12.65 1.82 -21.90
N PHE A 509 13.75 1.50 -21.22
CA PHE A 509 15.09 1.64 -21.80
C PHE A 509 15.47 0.42 -22.63
N SER A 510 16.10 0.66 -23.79
CA SER A 510 16.77 -0.39 -24.57
C SER A 510 18.18 0.05 -24.98
N SER A 511 19.09 -0.91 -25.06
CA SER A 511 20.39 -0.77 -25.73
C SER A 511 20.45 -1.72 -26.93
N THR A 512 20.46 -1.18 -28.16
CA THR A 512 20.90 -1.94 -29.34
C THR A 512 22.23 -1.42 -29.85
N LEU A 513 23.06 -2.30 -30.43
CA LEU A 513 24.24 -1.96 -31.22
C LEU A 513 24.00 -2.63 -32.58
N GLN A 514 23.63 -1.87 -33.62
CA GLN A 514 23.39 -2.47 -34.95
C GLN A 514 24.58 -2.32 -35.91
N SER A 515 25.54 -1.43 -35.60
CA SER A 515 26.85 -1.33 -36.26
C SER A 515 27.77 -0.42 -35.45
N ALA A 516 29.05 -0.37 -35.82
CA ALA A 516 30.15 0.28 -35.08
C ALA A 516 29.93 1.76 -34.64
N ASN A 517 28.84 2.42 -35.01
CA ASN A 517 28.54 3.82 -34.65
C ASN A 517 27.04 4.14 -34.41
N GLN A 518 26.13 3.17 -34.20
CA GLN A 518 24.70 3.48 -33.95
C GLN A 518 24.06 2.58 -32.87
N ALA A 519 23.53 3.22 -31.82
CA ALA A 519 22.75 2.60 -30.75
C ALA A 519 21.40 3.32 -30.55
N TYR A 520 20.31 2.58 -30.33
CA TYR A 520 18.96 3.15 -30.20
C TYR A 520 18.34 2.78 -28.84
N ALA A 521 17.68 3.76 -28.20
CA ALA A 521 16.73 3.58 -27.11
C ALA A 521 15.31 3.57 -27.69
N VAL A 522 14.50 2.57 -27.37
CA VAL A 522 13.11 2.47 -27.84
C VAL A 522 12.17 2.85 -26.70
N PHE A 523 11.53 3.99 -26.84
CA PHE A 523 10.46 4.47 -25.95
C PHE A 523 9.10 4.18 -26.58
N LYS A 524 8.11 3.72 -25.80
CA LYS A 524 6.73 3.60 -26.25
C LYS A 524 5.93 4.80 -25.74
N ALA A 525 5.58 5.72 -26.65
CA ALA A 525 4.41 6.59 -26.54
C ALA A 525 3.43 6.17 -27.64
N GLY A 526 2.12 6.23 -27.38
CA GLY A 526 1.06 5.69 -28.25
C GLY A 526 1.21 5.96 -29.77
N ASN A 527 0.71 5.04 -30.59
CA ASN A 527 0.50 5.07 -32.06
C ASN A 527 1.56 5.70 -32.99
N VAL A 528 2.78 5.99 -32.52
CA VAL A 528 3.86 6.53 -33.36
C VAL A 528 5.01 5.54 -33.41
N ARG A 529 5.17 4.86 -34.55
CA ARG A 529 6.43 4.17 -34.90
C ARG A 529 7.48 5.22 -35.23
N LEU A 530 8.62 5.25 -34.53
CA LEU A 530 9.76 6.06 -34.98
C LEU A 530 11.13 5.41 -34.74
N THR A 531 11.94 5.47 -35.80
CA THR A 531 13.38 5.29 -35.91
C THR A 531 14.09 6.64 -35.72
N ARG A 532 14.97 6.85 -34.73
CA ARG A 532 15.99 7.95 -34.71
C ARG A 532 17.13 7.74 -33.69
N SER A 533 18.34 8.19 -34.05
CA SER A 533 19.67 7.84 -33.51
C SER A 533 20.13 8.63 -32.26
N ILE A 534 20.92 7.96 -31.39
CA ILE A 534 21.71 8.42 -30.21
C ILE A 534 22.16 9.89 -30.19
N ALA A 535 21.68 10.65 -29.20
CA ALA A 535 22.35 11.85 -28.67
C ALA A 535 22.03 12.15 -27.19
N GLU A 536 21.25 11.34 -26.49
CA GLU A 536 20.80 11.65 -25.13
C GLU A 536 21.65 10.97 -24.06
N LYS A 537 22.03 11.76 -23.04
CA LYS A 537 22.77 11.28 -21.87
C LYS A 537 21.77 10.81 -20.82
N ASN A 538 21.97 9.63 -20.23
CA ASN A 538 21.04 9.06 -19.24
C ASN A 538 21.61 9.12 -17.82
N PHE A 539 20.77 9.41 -16.84
CA PHE A 539 21.09 9.37 -15.41
C PHE A 539 20.95 7.98 -14.79
N TYR A 540 20.23 7.06 -15.44
CA TYR A 540 19.98 5.70 -14.96
C TYR A 540 20.06 4.71 -16.13
N PHE A 541 20.72 3.57 -15.92
CA PHE A 541 20.79 2.47 -16.90
C PHE A 541 21.10 1.15 -16.19
N ALA A 542 20.68 0.03 -16.80
CA ALA A 542 20.94 -1.30 -16.27
C ALA A 542 22.36 -1.76 -16.68
N CYS A 543 23.09 -2.35 -15.73
CA CYS A 543 24.28 -3.13 -16.01
C CYS A 543 24.01 -4.59 -15.67
N GLN A 544 24.45 -5.52 -16.52
CA GLN A 544 24.33 -6.95 -16.29
C GLN A 544 25.68 -7.51 -15.80
N ALA A 545 25.67 -8.21 -14.67
CA ALA A 545 26.85 -8.92 -14.18
C ALA A 545 27.30 -9.99 -15.19
N LYS A 546 28.61 -10.23 -15.25
CA LYS A 546 29.22 -11.21 -16.16
C LYS A 546 29.01 -12.65 -15.73
#